data_AF-A0A3D1CHS5-F1
#
_entry.id   AF-A0A3D1CHS5-F1
#
_cell.length_a   1.000
_cell.length_b   1.000
_cell.length_c   1.000
_cell.angle_alpha   90.00
_cell.angle_beta   90.00
_cell.angle_gamma   90.00
#
_symmetry.space_group_name_H-M   'P 1'
#
loop_
_entity.id
_entity.type
_entity.pdbx_description
1 polymer ?
#
loop_
_entity_poly.entity_id
_entity_poly.type
_entity_poly.pdbx_seq_one_letter_code
_entity_poly.pdbx_strand_id
1 'polypeptide(L)'
;MELKAIDEAYRPYIDRIIKESCGIKYEAMFLEPNPAVLNPHNALELFQNMHSVYVLGILERSHLSCITSLVRTSRWLSSTLSSVDDGNALSFSSSLRGLLESSSDSFHLMQNLFPTLKSTYKYVYIALNYPNDIEQNFLTFESLENLLIHYAYAKHWKRDEEPLPHHRNKSNSEYIQCLENFGVSGLSDLYAELCQLTHPASPSVFCFVEEREKDLTFNPNQDSLLINDILHRYQSTIAGLIQYPLNSALMALALLHRLIPDWPSMSDEGMSTIGNTAETLKDFDDFCNKYHPGKGLSHSEFRSASGH
;
A
#
# COMPACT_ATOMS: atom_id res chain seq x y z
N MET A 1 22.72 -2.71 10.35
CA MET A 1 23.31 -1.51 9.69
C MET A 1 22.42 -1.00 8.56
N GLU A 2 21.93 -1.86 7.66
CA GLU A 2 21.07 -1.42 6.55
C GLU A 2 19.60 -1.16 6.94
N LEU A 3 19.00 -1.96 7.82
CA LEU A 3 17.62 -1.73 8.29
C LEU A 3 17.43 -0.33 8.90
N LYS A 4 18.42 0.12 9.69
CA LYS A 4 18.45 1.44 10.30
C LYS A 4 18.65 2.54 9.26
N ALA A 5 19.51 2.33 8.26
CA ALA A 5 19.70 3.27 7.18
C ALA A 5 18.42 3.43 6.33
N ILE A 6 17.68 2.35 6.09
CA ILE A 6 16.37 2.40 5.43
C ILE A 6 15.39 3.22 6.28
N ASP A 7 15.28 2.94 7.58
CA ASP A 7 14.42 3.71 8.48
C ASP A 7 14.77 5.21 8.46
N GLU A 8 16.05 5.56 8.59
CA GLU A 8 16.54 6.94 8.54
C GLU A 8 16.23 7.64 7.21
N ALA A 9 16.23 6.90 6.10
CA ALA A 9 15.89 7.43 4.78
C ALA A 9 14.40 7.75 4.60
N TYR A 10 13.51 6.94 5.17
CA TYR A 10 12.05 7.09 4.96
C TYR A 10 11.34 7.83 6.09
N ARG A 11 11.79 7.68 7.34
CA ARG A 11 11.09 8.16 8.54
C ARG A 11 10.73 9.64 8.52
N PRO A 12 11.62 10.58 8.11
CA PRO A 12 11.27 12.00 8.08
C PRO A 12 10.06 12.31 7.20
N TYR A 13 9.94 11.60 6.07
CA TYR A 13 8.83 11.78 5.14
C TYR A 13 7.55 11.11 5.64
N ILE A 14 7.67 9.87 6.12
CA ILE A 14 6.52 9.11 6.62
C ILE A 14 5.90 9.80 7.84
N ASP A 15 6.71 10.21 8.82
CA ASP A 15 6.22 10.85 10.04
C ASP A 15 5.52 12.18 9.73
N ARG A 16 6.04 12.96 8.78
CA ARG A 16 5.40 14.18 8.30
C ARG A 16 4.04 13.89 7.66
N ILE A 17 3.99 12.96 6.69
CA ILE A 17 2.75 12.60 5.99
C ILE A 17 1.69 12.08 6.97
N ILE A 18 2.08 11.24 7.93
CA ILE A 18 1.16 10.72 8.97
C ILE A 18 0.62 11.87 9.82
N LYS A 19 1.48 12.79 10.24
CA LYS A 19 1.08 13.95 11.05
C LYS A 19 0.12 14.87 10.29
N GLU A 20 0.43 15.19 9.05
CA GLU A 20 -0.41 16.04 8.18
C GLU A 20 -1.73 15.34 7.83
N SER A 21 -1.76 14.01 7.78
CA SER A 21 -2.98 13.22 7.53
C SER A 21 -3.92 13.11 8.73
N CYS A 22 -3.45 13.49 9.93
CA CYS A 22 -4.23 13.34 11.15
C CYS A 22 -5.48 14.24 11.13
N GLY A 23 -6.67 13.63 11.21
CA GLY A 23 -7.93 14.37 11.24
C GLY A 23 -8.57 14.59 9.88
N ILE A 24 -7.96 14.14 8.77
CA ILE A 24 -8.62 14.09 7.46
C ILE A 24 -9.88 13.23 7.56
N LYS A 25 -10.99 13.76 7.05
CA LYS A 25 -12.27 13.05 6.95
C LYS A 25 -12.50 12.63 5.50
N TYR A 26 -13.05 11.44 5.33
CA TYR A 26 -13.43 10.86 4.05
C TYR A 26 -14.95 10.65 4.07
N GLU A 27 -15.65 11.26 3.13
CA GLU A 27 -17.12 11.32 3.14
C GLU A 27 -17.73 10.54 1.98
N ALA A 28 -17.12 10.59 0.81
CA ALA A 28 -17.56 9.91 -0.40
C ALA A 28 -17.22 8.40 -0.41
N MET A 29 -16.41 7.93 0.54
CA MET A 29 -16.08 6.50 0.68
C MET A 29 -17.30 5.62 1.04
N PHE A 30 -18.42 6.22 1.46
CA PHE A 30 -19.67 5.52 1.78
C PHE A 30 -20.63 5.51 0.57
N LEU A 31 -21.23 4.35 0.29
CA LEU A 31 -21.86 4.00 -1.00
C LEU A 31 -23.28 4.56 -1.25
N GLU A 32 -23.78 5.49 -0.46
CA GLU A 32 -25.16 5.97 -0.62
C GLU A 32 -25.24 7.49 -0.84
N PRO A 33 -24.98 7.98 -2.07
CA PRO A 33 -25.42 9.31 -2.44
C PRO A 33 -26.95 9.34 -2.40
N ASN A 34 -27.55 10.11 -1.48
CA ASN A 34 -29.00 10.31 -1.45
C ASN A 34 -29.41 11.21 -2.65
N PRO A 35 -30.01 10.67 -3.72
CA PRO A 35 -30.27 11.44 -4.93
C PRO A 35 -31.30 12.54 -4.70
N ALA A 36 -32.14 12.41 -3.66
CA ALA A 36 -33.15 13.40 -3.29
C ALA A 36 -32.53 14.72 -2.77
N VAL A 37 -31.25 14.71 -2.38
CA VAL A 37 -30.53 15.91 -1.90
C VAL A 37 -29.89 16.69 -3.05
N LEU A 38 -29.63 16.05 -4.20
CA LEU A 38 -28.83 16.64 -5.28
C LEU A 38 -29.57 17.66 -6.15
N ASN A 39 -30.90 17.75 -6.05
CA ASN A 39 -31.79 18.67 -6.81
C ASN A 39 -31.34 18.96 -8.27
N PRO A 40 -31.01 17.93 -9.07
CA PRO A 40 -30.44 18.12 -10.40
C PRO A 40 -31.46 18.70 -11.38
N HIS A 41 -31.04 19.57 -12.30
CA HIS A 41 -31.93 20.16 -13.30
C HIS A 41 -32.30 19.17 -14.42
N ASN A 42 -31.48 18.12 -14.63
CA ASN A 42 -31.76 17.04 -15.58
C ASN A 42 -31.02 15.74 -15.22
N ALA A 43 -31.34 14.65 -15.93
CA ALA A 43 -30.74 13.33 -15.70
C ALA A 43 -29.24 13.26 -16.00
N LEU A 44 -28.73 14.08 -16.92
CA LEU A 44 -27.31 14.13 -17.26
C LEU A 44 -26.48 14.76 -16.12
N GLU A 45 -26.98 15.84 -15.53
CA GLU A 45 -26.35 16.49 -14.39
C GLU A 45 -26.33 15.59 -13.14
N LEU A 46 -27.43 14.87 -12.88
CA LEU A 46 -27.46 13.86 -11.81
C LEU A 46 -26.41 12.77 -12.05
N PHE A 47 -26.35 12.27 -13.28
CA PHE A 47 -25.41 11.23 -13.68
C PHE A 47 -23.95 11.68 -13.51
N GLN A 48 -23.63 12.90 -13.95
CA GLN A 48 -22.29 13.50 -13.82
C GLN A 48 -21.90 13.70 -12.36
N ASN A 49 -22.82 14.22 -11.52
CA ASN A 49 -22.58 14.41 -10.09
C ASN A 49 -22.37 13.09 -9.33
N MET A 50 -23.19 12.07 -9.62
CA MET A 50 -23.02 10.74 -9.02
C MET A 50 -21.67 10.12 -9.39
N HIS A 51 -21.22 10.35 -10.62
CA HIS A 51 -19.95 9.84 -11.10
C HIS A 51 -18.75 10.56 -10.44
N SER A 52 -18.81 11.89 -10.27
CA SER A 52 -17.78 12.62 -9.49
C SER A 52 -17.69 12.10 -8.05
N VAL A 53 -18.83 11.82 -7.41
CA VAL A 53 -18.86 11.22 -6.07
C VAL A 53 -18.23 9.83 -6.07
N TYR A 54 -18.54 8.98 -7.06
CA TYR A 54 -17.90 7.67 -7.20
C TYR A 54 -16.38 7.77 -7.32
N VAL A 55 -15.89 8.61 -8.24
CA VAL A 55 -14.45 8.83 -8.45
C VAL A 55 -13.80 9.34 -7.17
N LEU A 56 -14.39 10.32 -6.50
CA LEU A 56 -13.90 10.82 -5.23
C LEU A 56 -13.83 9.70 -4.17
N GLY A 57 -14.85 8.84 -4.08
CA GLY A 57 -14.85 7.69 -3.17
C GLY A 57 -13.71 6.69 -3.45
N ILE A 58 -13.36 6.47 -4.72
CA ILE A 58 -12.18 5.66 -5.10
C ILE A 58 -10.89 6.33 -4.64
N LEU A 59 -10.74 7.64 -4.84
CA LEU A 59 -9.56 8.38 -4.42
C LEU A 59 -9.42 8.44 -2.90
N GLU A 60 -10.52 8.65 -2.17
CA GLU A 60 -10.53 8.68 -0.71
C GLU A 60 -10.09 7.34 -0.12
N ARG A 61 -10.64 6.23 -0.63
CA ARG A 61 -10.20 4.88 -0.23
C ARG A 61 -8.73 4.64 -0.59
N SER A 62 -8.28 5.13 -1.74
CA SER A 62 -6.88 5.02 -2.17
C SER A 62 -5.95 5.75 -1.22
N HIS A 63 -6.25 7.01 -0.91
CA HIS A 63 -5.47 7.83 0.01
C HIS A 63 -5.44 7.20 1.41
N LEU A 64 -6.60 6.82 1.96
CA LEU A 64 -6.68 6.13 3.25
C LEU A 64 -5.85 4.84 3.26
N SER A 65 -5.88 4.06 2.18
CA SER A 65 -5.09 2.82 2.07
C SER A 65 -3.58 3.10 2.05
N CYS A 66 -3.14 4.15 1.36
CA CYS A 66 -1.73 4.56 1.36
C CYS A 66 -1.29 4.99 2.76
N ILE A 67 -2.05 5.86 3.43
CA ILE A 67 -1.71 6.35 4.77
C ILE A 67 -1.66 5.20 5.79
N THR A 68 -2.66 4.32 5.77
CA THR A 68 -2.69 3.17 6.70
C THR A 68 -1.57 2.17 6.42
N SER A 69 -1.20 1.94 5.16
CA SER A 69 0.00 1.18 4.78
C SER A 69 1.27 1.79 5.37
N LEU A 70 1.50 3.10 5.17
CA LEU A 70 2.68 3.80 5.73
C LEU A 70 2.74 3.70 7.26
N VAL A 71 1.62 3.90 7.95
CA VAL A 71 1.52 3.78 9.41
C VAL A 71 1.85 2.37 9.86
N ARG A 72 1.26 1.34 9.22
CA ARG A 72 1.48 -0.07 9.57
C ARG A 72 2.95 -0.45 9.38
N THR A 73 3.54 -0.11 8.23
CA THR A 73 4.95 -0.40 7.94
C THR A 73 5.89 0.33 8.91
N SER A 74 5.67 1.62 9.17
CA SER A 74 6.50 2.40 10.11
C SER A 74 6.46 1.81 11.53
N ARG A 75 5.27 1.44 12.03
CA ARG A 75 5.13 0.86 13.37
C ARG A 75 5.79 -0.51 13.49
N TRP A 76 5.59 -1.39 12.52
CA TRP A 76 6.23 -2.70 12.50
C TRP A 76 7.75 -2.60 12.37
N LEU A 77 8.25 -1.72 11.50
CA LEU A 77 9.69 -1.47 11.35
C LEU A 77 10.31 -0.96 12.66
N SER A 78 9.63 -0.03 13.35
CA SER A 78 10.06 0.46 14.66
C SER A 78 10.13 -0.67 15.70
N SER A 79 9.14 -1.58 15.71
CA SER A 79 9.12 -2.74 16.60
C SER A 79 10.27 -3.72 16.30
N THR A 80 10.55 -3.95 15.01
CA THR A 80 11.68 -4.78 14.58
C THR A 80 13.00 -4.18 15.03
N LEU A 81 13.21 -2.87 14.80
CA LEU A 81 14.43 -2.17 15.21
C LEU A 81 14.63 -2.20 16.73
N SER A 82 13.58 -1.91 17.51
CA SER A 82 13.65 -2.01 18.98
C SER A 82 14.04 -3.42 19.42
N SER A 83 13.47 -4.46 18.80
CA SER A 83 13.79 -5.85 19.14
C SER A 83 15.22 -6.27 18.77
N VAL A 84 15.80 -5.64 17.73
CA VAL A 84 17.23 -5.80 17.40
C VAL A 84 18.08 -5.17 18.49
N ASP A 85 17.76 -3.94 18.90
CA ASP A 85 18.51 -3.21 19.93
C ASP A 85 18.41 -3.90 21.31
N ASP A 86 17.25 -4.47 21.63
CA ASP A 86 17.01 -5.25 22.86
C ASP A 86 17.70 -6.62 22.84
N GLY A 87 18.15 -7.10 21.68
CA GLY A 87 18.79 -8.40 21.52
C GLY A 87 17.87 -9.58 21.89
N ASN A 88 16.57 -9.49 21.59
CA ASN A 88 15.58 -10.53 21.89
C ASN A 88 15.12 -11.20 20.58
N ALA A 89 15.58 -12.42 20.29
CA ALA A 89 15.34 -13.04 18.99
C ALA A 89 13.88 -13.42 18.76
N LEU A 90 13.13 -13.76 19.82
CA LEU A 90 11.70 -14.07 19.71
C LEU A 90 10.88 -12.81 19.40
N SER A 91 11.18 -11.70 20.07
CA SER A 91 10.55 -10.40 19.81
C SER A 91 10.91 -9.89 18.41
N PHE A 92 12.16 -10.04 18.02
CA PHE A 92 12.65 -9.72 16.68
C PHE A 92 11.91 -10.54 15.62
N SER A 93 11.84 -11.86 15.80
CA SER A 93 11.19 -12.76 14.85
C SER A 93 9.69 -12.46 14.71
N SER A 94 9.01 -12.20 15.84
CA SER A 94 7.61 -11.82 15.86
C SER A 94 7.36 -10.48 15.16
N SER A 95 8.19 -9.46 15.45
CA SER A 95 8.08 -8.13 14.84
C SER A 95 8.38 -8.14 13.35
N LEU A 96 9.45 -8.83 12.91
CA LEU A 96 9.80 -8.95 11.50
C LEU A 96 8.75 -9.76 10.72
N ARG A 97 8.17 -10.81 11.33
CA ARG A 97 7.03 -11.52 10.74
C ARG A 97 5.82 -10.62 10.56
N GLY A 98 5.49 -9.81 11.57
CA GLY A 98 4.41 -8.83 11.49
C GLY A 98 4.64 -7.78 10.40
N LEU A 99 5.88 -7.27 10.28
CA LEU A 99 6.30 -6.40 9.18
C LEU A 99 6.11 -7.07 7.83
N LEU A 100 6.54 -8.32 7.69
CA LEU A 100 6.46 -9.11 6.46
C LEU A 100 5.02 -9.31 6.02
N GLU A 101 4.16 -9.81 6.90
CA GLU A 101 2.75 -10.04 6.62
C GLU A 101 2.03 -8.73 6.27
N SER A 102 2.26 -7.68 7.05
CA SER A 102 1.61 -6.38 6.86
C SER A 102 2.03 -5.69 5.56
N SER A 103 3.31 -5.80 5.20
CA SER A 103 3.87 -5.21 3.99
C SER A 103 3.44 -5.98 2.74
N SER A 104 3.35 -7.31 2.82
CA SER A 104 2.86 -8.16 1.73
C SER A 104 1.38 -7.90 1.42
N ASP A 105 0.54 -7.81 2.45
CA ASP A 105 -0.88 -7.43 2.33
C ASP A 105 -1.05 -6.04 1.70
N SER A 106 -0.27 -5.06 2.16
CA SER A 106 -0.32 -3.70 1.61
C SER A 106 0.18 -3.65 0.16
N PHE A 107 1.26 -4.37 -0.16
CA PHE A 107 1.81 -4.40 -1.51
C PHE A 107 0.84 -5.00 -2.53
N HIS A 108 0.04 -5.99 -2.15
CA HIS A 108 -0.99 -6.57 -3.02
C HIS A 108 -1.93 -5.52 -3.62
N LEU A 109 -2.33 -4.51 -2.82
CA LEU A 109 -3.04 -3.34 -3.33
C LEU A 109 -2.11 -2.34 -4.02
N MET A 110 -1.01 -1.94 -3.36
CA MET A 110 -0.19 -0.80 -3.79
C MET A 110 0.45 -1.00 -5.17
N GLN A 111 0.80 -2.23 -5.54
CA GLN A 111 1.36 -2.54 -6.87
C GLN A 111 0.38 -2.22 -8.02
N ASN A 112 -0.92 -2.18 -7.75
CA ASN A 112 -1.97 -1.90 -8.74
C ASN A 112 -2.44 -0.44 -8.69
N LEU A 113 -2.30 0.22 -7.53
CA LEU A 113 -2.87 1.54 -7.30
C LEU A 113 -2.21 2.62 -8.17
N PHE A 114 -0.89 2.79 -8.07
CA PHE A 114 -0.19 3.83 -8.85
C PHE A 114 -0.33 3.61 -10.38
N PRO A 115 -0.14 2.40 -10.94
CA PRO A 115 -0.37 2.18 -12.37
C PRO A 115 -1.78 2.53 -12.83
N THR A 116 -2.81 2.20 -12.03
CA THR A 116 -4.20 2.52 -12.35
C THR A 116 -4.45 4.02 -12.33
N LEU A 117 -3.98 4.72 -11.29
CA LEU A 117 -4.11 6.18 -11.22
C LEU A 117 -3.34 6.86 -12.36
N LYS A 118 -2.13 6.38 -12.67
CA LYS A 118 -1.32 6.89 -13.78
C LYS A 118 -2.00 6.74 -15.12
N SER A 119 -2.65 5.62 -15.41
CA SER A 119 -3.35 5.47 -16.69
C SER A 119 -4.63 6.31 -16.73
N THR A 120 -5.26 6.58 -15.60
CA THR A 120 -6.60 7.20 -15.54
C THR A 120 -6.62 8.66 -15.11
N TYR A 121 -5.48 9.27 -14.75
CA TYR A 121 -5.46 10.60 -14.12
C TYR A 121 -6.18 11.68 -14.95
N LYS A 122 -6.13 11.61 -16.29
CA LYS A 122 -6.80 12.58 -17.17
C LYS A 122 -8.30 12.53 -16.99
N TYR A 123 -8.86 11.32 -16.97
CA TYR A 123 -10.27 11.08 -16.72
C TYR A 123 -10.66 11.52 -15.31
N VAL A 124 -9.89 11.12 -14.30
CA VAL A 124 -10.13 11.48 -12.90
C VAL A 124 -10.12 13.00 -12.71
N TYR A 125 -9.12 13.69 -13.27
CA TYR A 125 -9.02 15.15 -13.20
C TYR A 125 -10.26 15.84 -13.80
N ILE A 126 -10.72 15.40 -14.97
CA ILE A 126 -11.93 15.94 -15.59
C ILE A 126 -13.16 15.59 -14.76
N ALA A 127 -13.28 14.36 -14.25
CA ALA A 127 -14.42 13.93 -13.44
C ALA A 127 -14.60 14.79 -12.18
N LEU A 128 -13.51 15.25 -11.58
CA LEU A 128 -13.55 16.07 -10.38
C LEU A 128 -13.75 17.57 -10.67
N ASN A 129 -13.09 18.09 -11.72
CA ASN A 129 -13.00 19.54 -11.94
C ASN A 129 -13.97 20.05 -13.03
N TYR A 130 -14.29 19.20 -14.00
CA TYR A 130 -15.10 19.54 -15.18
C TYR A 130 -16.09 18.41 -15.49
N PRO A 131 -16.97 18.03 -14.55
CA PRO A 131 -17.85 16.86 -14.72
C PRO A 131 -18.78 16.94 -15.94
N ASN A 132 -19.10 18.16 -16.38
CA ASN A 132 -19.89 18.41 -17.58
C ASN A 132 -19.20 17.99 -18.88
N ASP A 133 -17.86 17.89 -18.87
CA ASP A 133 -17.05 17.51 -20.03
C ASP A 133 -16.90 15.98 -20.16
N ILE A 134 -17.44 15.22 -19.21
CA ILE A 134 -17.57 13.77 -19.31
C ILE A 134 -18.81 13.44 -20.14
N GLU A 135 -18.59 12.82 -21.30
CA GLU A 135 -19.64 12.21 -22.11
C GLU A 135 -20.31 11.04 -21.37
N GLN A 136 -21.34 10.43 -21.96
CA GLN A 136 -22.10 9.32 -21.33
C GLN A 136 -21.27 8.04 -21.05
N ASN A 137 -19.97 8.02 -21.34
CA ASN A 137 -19.12 6.85 -21.14
C ASN A 137 -18.48 6.87 -19.74
N PHE A 138 -18.99 5.99 -18.89
CA PHE A 138 -18.53 5.79 -17.52
C PHE A 138 -17.30 4.87 -17.48
N LEU A 139 -16.19 5.35 -16.96
CA LEU A 139 -15.06 4.50 -16.56
C LEU A 139 -15.33 3.94 -15.16
N THR A 140 -15.51 2.62 -15.07
CA THR A 140 -15.55 1.93 -13.78
C THR A 140 -14.14 1.66 -13.28
N PHE A 141 -13.95 1.73 -11.97
CA PHE A 141 -12.70 1.32 -11.31
C PHE A 141 -12.85 -0.07 -10.68
N GLU A 142 -13.73 -0.93 -11.19
CA GLU A 142 -14.17 -2.17 -10.54
C GLU A 142 -13.01 -3.02 -9.99
N SER A 143 -11.96 -3.24 -10.80
CA SER A 143 -10.80 -4.01 -10.36
C SER A 143 -10.05 -3.36 -9.18
N LEU A 144 -9.85 -2.04 -9.24
CA LEU A 144 -9.19 -1.29 -8.15
C LEU A 144 -10.11 -1.18 -6.93
N GLU A 145 -11.39 -0.94 -7.13
CA GLU A 145 -12.40 -0.87 -6.08
C GLU A 145 -12.47 -2.17 -5.28
N ASN A 146 -12.49 -3.31 -5.98
CA ASN A 146 -12.46 -4.63 -5.35
C ASN A 146 -11.19 -4.83 -4.50
N LEU A 147 -10.03 -4.37 -4.97
CA LEU A 147 -8.78 -4.41 -4.19
C LEU A 147 -8.82 -3.49 -2.96
N LEU A 148 -9.40 -2.29 -3.09
CA LEU A 148 -9.56 -1.34 -1.99
C LEU A 148 -10.51 -1.87 -0.91
N ILE A 149 -11.65 -2.46 -1.33
CA ILE A 149 -12.61 -3.12 -0.44
C ILE A 149 -11.94 -4.29 0.28
N HIS A 150 -11.20 -5.12 -0.46
CA HIS A 150 -10.46 -6.23 0.13
C HIS A 150 -9.46 -5.75 1.17
N TYR A 151 -8.62 -4.76 0.86
CA TYR A 151 -7.65 -4.23 1.82
C TYR A 151 -8.29 -3.68 3.09
N ALA A 152 -9.43 -3.00 2.98
CA ALA A 152 -10.11 -2.36 4.10
C ALA A 152 -10.90 -3.35 4.98
N TYR A 153 -11.51 -4.39 4.39
CA TYR A 153 -12.53 -5.20 5.08
C TYR A 153 -12.25 -6.70 5.09
N ALA A 154 -11.19 -7.18 4.44
CA ALA A 154 -10.85 -8.58 4.44
C ALA A 154 -10.58 -9.11 5.85
N LYS A 155 -11.27 -10.19 6.22
CA LYS A 155 -11.07 -10.88 7.50
C LYS A 155 -11.30 -12.38 7.36
N HIS A 156 -10.91 -13.12 8.39
CA HIS A 156 -11.35 -14.50 8.56
C HIS A 156 -12.84 -14.54 8.92
N TRP A 157 -13.58 -15.39 8.22
CA TRP A 157 -15.01 -15.61 8.44
C TRP A 157 -15.23 -16.97 9.08
N LYS A 158 -16.26 -17.08 9.92
CA LYS A 158 -16.66 -18.38 10.47
C LYS A 158 -17.25 -19.25 9.35
N ARG A 159 -17.22 -20.57 9.56
CA ARG A 159 -17.66 -21.55 8.55
C ARG A 159 -19.11 -21.34 8.08
N ASP A 160 -19.95 -20.74 8.92
CA ASP A 160 -21.38 -20.52 8.68
C ASP A 160 -21.71 -19.08 8.23
N GLU A 161 -20.70 -18.24 8.01
CA GLU A 161 -20.89 -16.87 7.54
C GLU A 161 -20.57 -16.77 6.05
N GLU A 162 -21.49 -16.19 5.27
CA GLU A 162 -21.25 -15.86 3.87
C GLU A 162 -20.61 -14.47 3.78
N PRO A 163 -19.34 -14.36 3.38
CA PRO A 163 -18.69 -13.06 3.26
C PRO A 163 -19.30 -12.26 2.11
N LEU A 164 -19.40 -10.95 2.29
CA LEU A 164 -19.64 -10.05 1.16
C LEU A 164 -18.52 -10.21 0.10
N PRO A 165 -18.79 -9.91 -1.18
CA PRO A 165 -17.77 -9.99 -2.23
C PRO A 165 -16.49 -9.25 -1.84
N HIS A 166 -15.34 -9.87 -2.09
CA HIS A 166 -14.00 -9.32 -1.77
C HIS A 166 -13.71 -9.09 -0.27
N HIS A 167 -14.56 -9.53 0.66
CA HIS A 167 -14.29 -9.41 2.12
C HIS A 167 -13.62 -10.65 2.73
N ARG A 168 -13.33 -11.67 1.93
CA ARG A 168 -12.63 -12.87 2.39
C ARG A 168 -11.13 -12.64 2.29
N ASN A 169 -10.41 -12.84 3.39
CA ASN A 169 -8.97 -12.71 3.37
C ASN A 169 -8.28 -13.76 2.50
N LYS A 170 -7.15 -13.35 1.92
CA LYS A 170 -6.20 -14.25 1.27
C LYS A 170 -5.32 -14.90 2.32
N SER A 171 -4.70 -16.02 1.95
CA SER A 171 -3.64 -16.63 2.73
C SER A 171 -2.37 -15.77 2.73
N ASN A 172 -1.57 -15.84 3.80
CA ASN A 172 -0.29 -15.12 3.86
C ASN A 172 0.64 -15.52 2.70
N SER A 173 0.63 -16.79 2.29
CA SER A 173 1.40 -17.25 1.13
C SER A 173 1.01 -16.56 -0.17
N GLU A 174 -0.29 -16.30 -0.40
CA GLU A 174 -0.72 -15.56 -1.59
C GLU A 174 -0.18 -14.13 -1.60
N TYR A 175 -0.19 -13.45 -0.44
CA TYR A 175 0.36 -12.11 -0.32
C TYR A 175 1.88 -12.08 -0.50
N ILE A 176 2.59 -13.02 0.14
CA ILE A 176 4.04 -13.17 0.03
C ILE A 176 4.45 -13.40 -1.42
N GLN A 177 3.74 -14.28 -2.13
CA GLN A 177 4.01 -14.58 -3.53
C GLN A 177 3.89 -13.34 -4.43
N CYS A 178 3.03 -12.37 -4.08
CA CYS A 178 2.93 -11.12 -4.84
C CYS A 178 4.24 -10.32 -4.81
N LEU A 179 4.88 -10.19 -3.63
CA LEU A 179 6.17 -9.51 -3.50
C LEU A 179 7.31 -10.33 -4.12
N GLU A 180 7.31 -11.65 -3.95
CA GLU A 180 8.34 -12.50 -4.56
C GLU A 180 8.30 -12.42 -6.09
N ASN A 181 7.10 -12.52 -6.68
CA ASN A 181 6.90 -12.40 -8.13
C ASN A 181 7.29 -11.01 -8.66
N PHE A 182 7.19 -9.98 -7.82
CA PHE A 182 7.59 -8.63 -8.17
C PHE A 182 9.12 -8.43 -8.15
N GLY A 183 9.84 -9.27 -7.39
CA GLY A 183 11.31 -9.26 -7.37
C GLY A 183 11.95 -9.40 -5.99
N VAL A 184 11.19 -9.60 -4.91
CA VAL A 184 11.75 -9.78 -3.56
C VAL A 184 12.01 -11.26 -3.29
N SER A 185 13.12 -11.80 -3.78
CA SER A 185 13.45 -13.22 -3.61
C SER A 185 13.71 -13.61 -2.14
N GLY A 186 13.33 -14.84 -1.77
CA GLY A 186 13.60 -15.43 -0.45
C GLY A 186 12.63 -15.04 0.66
N LEU A 187 11.50 -14.42 0.31
CA LEU A 187 10.50 -13.93 1.27
C LEU A 187 9.71 -15.10 1.88
N SER A 188 9.44 -16.14 1.08
CA SER A 188 8.80 -17.38 1.53
C SER A 188 9.68 -18.14 2.53
N ASP A 189 10.99 -18.22 2.26
CA ASP A 189 11.96 -18.86 3.15
C ASP A 189 12.11 -18.08 4.46
N LEU A 190 12.27 -16.76 4.38
CA LEU A 190 12.29 -15.87 5.55
C LEU A 190 11.02 -16.05 6.39
N TYR A 191 9.84 -16.04 5.76
CA TYR A 191 8.57 -16.23 6.46
C TYR A 191 8.50 -17.58 7.18
N ALA A 192 8.90 -18.67 6.51
CA ALA A 192 8.90 -20.00 7.11
C ALA A 192 9.82 -20.09 8.33
N GLU A 193 11.00 -19.47 8.26
CA GLU A 193 11.96 -19.43 9.36
C GLU A 193 11.43 -18.65 10.57
N LEU A 194 10.91 -17.44 10.34
CA LEU A 194 10.30 -16.62 11.40
C LEU A 194 9.08 -17.31 12.04
N CYS A 195 8.31 -18.04 11.24
CA CYS A 195 7.17 -18.84 11.69
C CYS A 195 7.62 -19.94 12.66
N GLN A 196 8.70 -20.67 12.33
CA GLN A 196 9.25 -21.71 13.21
C GLN A 196 9.83 -21.16 14.52
N LEU A 197 10.37 -19.94 14.51
CA LEU A 197 10.85 -19.27 15.73
C LEU A 197 9.72 -18.74 16.61
N THR A 198 8.55 -18.44 16.05
CA THR A 198 7.43 -17.82 16.77
C THR A 198 6.31 -18.78 17.16
N HIS A 199 6.29 -19.99 16.59
CA HIS A 199 5.36 -21.05 16.94
C HIS A 199 6.04 -22.20 17.70
N PRO A 200 5.28 -23.05 18.42
CA PRO A 200 5.83 -24.25 19.06
C PRO A 200 6.46 -25.18 18.02
N ALA A 201 7.78 -25.16 17.94
CA ALA A 201 8.58 -25.93 17.00
C ALA A 201 9.98 -26.14 17.57
N SER A 202 10.77 -27.05 16.98
CA SER A 202 12.16 -27.26 17.41
C SER A 202 12.96 -25.96 17.42
N PRO A 203 12.93 -25.10 16.38
CA PRO A 203 13.73 -23.88 16.36
C PRO A 203 13.42 -22.88 17.47
N SER A 204 12.16 -22.78 17.93
CA SER A 204 11.79 -21.89 19.04
C SER A 204 12.21 -22.39 20.42
N VAL A 205 12.61 -23.66 20.55
CA VAL A 205 13.21 -24.22 21.75
C VAL A 205 14.74 -24.21 21.65
N PHE A 206 15.26 -24.62 20.49
CA PHE A 206 16.70 -24.77 20.25
C PHE A 206 17.42 -23.43 20.00
N CYS A 207 16.71 -22.31 19.86
CA CYS A 207 17.33 -20.99 19.85
C CYS A 207 18.06 -20.63 21.16
N PHE A 208 17.87 -21.40 22.24
CA PHE A 208 18.59 -21.29 23.50
C PHE A 208 19.53 -22.48 23.76
N VAL A 209 19.80 -23.31 22.76
CA VAL A 209 20.56 -24.55 22.89
C VAL A 209 21.63 -24.65 21.82
N GLU A 210 22.87 -24.82 22.26
CA GLU A 210 24.02 -25.15 21.43
C GLU A 210 24.09 -26.66 21.26
N GLU A 211 23.85 -27.16 20.05
CA GLU A 211 23.96 -28.59 19.72
C GLU A 211 25.32 -28.90 19.11
N ARG A 212 26.01 -29.91 19.66
CA ARG A 212 27.18 -30.54 19.04
C ARG A 212 26.96 -32.05 18.99
N GLU A 213 27.86 -32.77 18.33
CA GLU A 213 27.70 -34.19 17.99
C GLU A 213 27.31 -35.11 19.18
N LYS A 214 27.69 -34.76 20.42
CA LYS A 214 27.46 -35.59 21.62
C LYS A 214 26.88 -34.85 22.81
N ASP A 215 26.66 -33.53 22.72
CA ASP A 215 26.20 -32.72 23.84
C ASP A 215 25.24 -31.60 23.39
N LEU A 216 24.34 -31.26 24.31
CA LEU A 216 23.46 -30.10 24.22
C LEU A 216 23.84 -29.15 25.36
N THR A 217 24.18 -27.92 25.03
CA THR A 217 24.54 -26.88 26.00
C THR A 217 23.45 -25.82 26.02
N PHE A 218 22.81 -25.62 27.17
CA PHE A 218 21.90 -24.48 27.35
C PHE A 218 22.71 -23.18 27.29
N ASN A 219 22.38 -22.32 26.32
CA ASN A 219 22.98 -21.01 26.15
C ASN A 219 21.89 -19.98 25.79
N PRO A 220 21.37 -19.25 26.79
CA PRO A 220 20.31 -18.26 26.57
C PRO A 220 20.83 -16.95 25.94
N ASN A 221 22.13 -16.81 25.69
CA ASN A 221 22.74 -15.56 25.23
C ASN A 221 23.06 -15.58 23.72
N GLN A 222 22.36 -16.40 22.95
CA GLN A 222 22.59 -16.54 21.50
C GLN A 222 21.70 -15.65 20.63
N ASP A 223 20.75 -14.94 21.24
CA ASP A 223 19.76 -14.13 20.51
C ASP A 223 20.41 -13.16 19.50
N SER A 224 21.45 -12.45 19.93
CA SER A 224 22.17 -11.52 19.06
C SER A 224 22.86 -12.21 17.87
N LEU A 225 23.34 -13.44 18.04
CA LEU A 225 23.93 -14.20 16.93
C LEU A 225 22.85 -14.60 15.92
N LEU A 226 21.71 -15.09 16.41
CA LEU A 226 20.57 -15.48 15.57
C LEU A 226 20.00 -14.29 14.80
N ILE A 227 19.80 -13.14 15.47
CA ILE A 227 19.32 -11.91 14.83
C ILE A 227 20.28 -11.47 13.72
N ASN A 228 21.58 -11.44 14.00
CA ASN A 228 22.58 -11.01 13.02
C ASN A 228 22.68 -11.97 11.83
N ASP A 229 22.55 -13.27 12.06
CA ASP A 229 22.52 -14.27 10.99
C ASP A 229 21.32 -14.07 10.05
N ILE A 230 20.11 -13.90 10.60
CA ILE A 230 18.90 -13.64 9.81
C ILE A 230 19.05 -12.32 9.03
N LEU A 231 19.49 -11.24 9.69
CA LEU A 231 19.69 -9.94 9.05
C LEU A 231 20.72 -10.00 7.92
N HIS A 232 21.76 -10.83 8.07
CA HIS A 232 22.80 -10.99 7.05
C HIS A 232 22.31 -11.82 5.87
N ARG A 233 21.68 -12.98 6.13
CA ARG A 233 21.20 -13.88 5.07
C ARG A 233 20.09 -13.27 4.22
N TYR A 234 19.16 -12.55 4.85
CA TYR A 234 17.99 -11.97 4.18
C TYR A 234 18.10 -10.47 3.97
N GLN A 235 19.31 -9.93 3.95
CA GLN A 235 19.57 -8.49 3.87
C GLN A 235 18.81 -7.81 2.71
N SER A 236 18.97 -8.32 1.48
CA SER A 236 18.28 -7.80 0.29
C SER A 236 16.77 -8.04 0.31
N THR A 237 16.34 -9.21 0.80
CA THR A 237 14.93 -9.57 0.96
C THR A 237 14.22 -8.60 1.90
N ILE A 238 14.83 -8.28 3.04
CA ILE A 238 14.29 -7.34 4.03
C ILE A 238 14.28 -5.92 3.48
N ALA A 239 15.32 -5.52 2.73
CA ALA A 239 15.34 -4.22 2.07
C ALA A 239 14.18 -4.08 1.06
N GLY A 240 13.99 -5.07 0.19
CA GLY A 240 12.88 -5.10 -0.77
C GLY A 240 11.51 -5.14 -0.09
N LEU A 241 11.37 -5.94 0.97
CA LEU A 241 10.15 -6.05 1.77
C LEU A 241 9.67 -4.68 2.29
N ILE A 242 10.61 -3.78 2.63
CA ILE A 242 10.30 -2.44 3.13
C ILE A 242 10.13 -1.45 1.99
N GLN A 243 11.06 -1.42 1.06
CA GLN A 243 11.13 -0.40 0.02
C GLN A 243 9.98 -0.50 -0.98
N TYR A 244 9.61 -1.70 -1.44
CA TYR A 244 8.58 -1.82 -2.48
C TYR A 244 7.19 -1.33 -2.03
N PRO A 245 6.64 -1.77 -0.88
CA PRO A 245 5.36 -1.24 -0.38
C PRO A 245 5.42 0.27 -0.10
N LEU A 246 6.50 0.75 0.53
CA LEU A 246 6.65 2.18 0.85
C LEU A 246 6.70 3.04 -0.41
N ASN A 247 7.57 2.68 -1.37
CA ASN A 247 7.69 3.41 -2.62
C ASN A 247 6.37 3.41 -3.37
N SER A 248 5.69 2.27 -3.48
CA SER A 248 4.41 2.18 -4.19
C SER A 248 3.33 3.07 -3.56
N ALA A 249 3.27 3.12 -2.22
CA ALA A 249 2.36 4.02 -1.50
C ALA A 249 2.71 5.51 -1.69
N LEU A 250 4.00 5.86 -1.62
CA LEU A 250 4.47 7.24 -1.81
C LEU A 250 4.22 7.74 -3.24
N MET A 251 4.43 6.88 -4.24
CA MET A 251 4.13 7.18 -5.64
C MET A 251 2.64 7.46 -5.85
N ALA A 252 1.77 6.63 -5.26
CA ALA A 252 0.32 6.85 -5.30
C ALA A 252 -0.06 8.16 -4.61
N LEU A 253 0.46 8.45 -3.41
CA LEU A 253 0.21 9.71 -2.70
C LEU A 253 0.64 10.94 -3.50
N ALA A 254 1.76 10.89 -4.23
CA ALA A 254 2.20 12.00 -5.07
C ALA A 254 1.19 12.35 -6.17
N LEU A 255 0.64 11.34 -6.84
CA LEU A 255 -0.38 11.57 -7.86
C LEU A 255 -1.73 11.98 -7.25
N LEU A 256 -2.10 11.39 -6.09
CA LEU A 256 -3.30 11.77 -5.34
C LEU A 256 -3.23 13.23 -4.86
N HIS A 257 -2.07 13.70 -4.40
CA HIS A 257 -1.85 15.10 -4.03
C HIS A 257 -2.05 16.05 -5.20
N ARG A 258 -1.61 15.68 -6.41
CA ARG A 258 -1.88 16.51 -7.60
C ARG A 258 -3.36 16.55 -7.98
N LEU A 259 -4.11 15.48 -7.72
CA LEU A 259 -5.55 15.41 -7.92
C LEU A 259 -6.33 16.18 -6.83
N ILE A 260 -5.87 16.10 -5.58
CA ILE A 260 -6.48 16.71 -4.39
C ILE A 260 -5.36 17.35 -3.54
N PRO A 261 -5.05 18.64 -3.75
CA PRO A 261 -3.89 19.32 -3.13
C PRO A 261 -3.86 19.33 -1.60
N ASP A 262 -5.01 19.19 -0.94
CA ASP A 262 -5.10 19.14 0.53
C ASP A 262 -4.57 17.83 1.13
N TRP A 263 -4.37 16.80 0.30
CA TRP A 263 -3.85 15.51 0.76
C TRP A 263 -2.32 15.51 0.80
N PRO A 264 -1.70 15.13 1.93
CA PRO A 264 -0.26 15.24 2.09
C PRO A 264 0.51 14.23 1.24
N SER A 265 1.65 14.68 0.72
CA SER A 265 2.60 13.83 0.01
C SER A 265 4.02 14.34 0.17
N MET A 266 4.99 13.55 -0.31
CA MET A 266 6.38 13.94 -0.42
C MET A 266 6.55 15.08 -1.45
N SER A 267 7.57 15.92 -1.27
CA SER A 267 7.91 16.96 -2.25
C SER A 267 8.38 16.36 -3.58
N ASP A 268 8.26 17.12 -4.66
CA ASP A 268 8.76 16.72 -5.99
C ASP A 268 10.27 16.37 -5.96
N GLU A 269 11.06 17.10 -5.15
CA GLU A 269 12.48 16.79 -4.93
C GLU A 269 12.67 15.39 -4.30
N GLY A 270 11.90 15.07 -3.26
CA GLY A 270 11.95 13.74 -2.63
C GLY A 270 11.46 12.63 -3.55
N MET A 271 10.47 12.91 -4.41
CA MET A 271 9.94 11.93 -5.36
C MET A 271 10.85 11.70 -6.57
N SER A 272 11.81 12.59 -6.83
CA SER A 272 12.70 12.51 -8.00
C SER A 272 13.56 11.24 -8.04
N THR A 273 13.76 10.59 -6.88
CA THR A 273 14.55 9.36 -6.75
C THR A 273 13.73 8.08 -6.79
N ILE A 274 12.39 8.16 -6.92
CA ILE A 274 11.48 7.01 -6.82
C ILE A 274 10.86 6.69 -8.19
N GLY A 275 11.48 5.76 -8.91
CA GLY A 275 10.97 5.26 -10.20
C GLY A 275 10.76 6.35 -11.24
N ASN A 276 9.73 6.23 -12.08
CA ASN A 276 9.38 7.22 -13.11
C ASN A 276 8.30 8.21 -12.62
N THR A 277 8.28 8.50 -11.31
CA THR A 277 7.24 9.35 -10.73
C THR A 277 7.34 10.78 -11.20
N ALA A 278 8.55 11.36 -11.23
CA ALA A 278 8.75 12.74 -11.68
C ALA A 278 8.25 12.98 -13.11
N GLU A 279 8.50 12.04 -14.02
CA GLU A 279 7.97 12.10 -15.39
C GLU A 279 6.44 12.06 -15.42
N THR A 280 5.84 11.19 -14.60
CA THR A 280 4.38 11.04 -14.51
C THR A 280 3.72 12.30 -13.94
N LEU A 281 4.30 12.90 -12.89
CA LEU A 281 3.80 14.15 -12.30
C LEU A 281 3.93 15.33 -13.28
N LYS A 282 5.02 15.38 -14.06
CA LYS A 282 5.18 16.38 -15.11
C LYS A 282 4.15 16.21 -16.23
N ASP A 283 3.89 14.98 -16.67
CA ASP A 283 2.86 14.70 -17.69
C ASP A 283 1.47 15.12 -17.19
N PHE A 284 1.17 14.89 -15.91
CA PHE A 284 -0.03 15.40 -15.25
C PHE A 284 -0.12 16.94 -15.34
N ASP A 285 0.93 17.67 -14.93
CA ASP A 285 0.93 19.14 -14.97
C ASP A 285 0.77 19.68 -16.38
N ASP A 286 1.49 19.09 -17.34
CA ASP A 286 1.43 19.48 -18.74
C ASP A 286 0.02 19.28 -19.30
N PHE A 287 -0.68 18.22 -18.89
CA PHE A 287 -2.07 17.99 -19.24
C PHE A 287 -2.99 19.04 -18.62
N CYS A 288 -2.93 19.26 -17.30
CA CYS A 288 -3.79 20.21 -16.60
C CYS A 288 -3.64 21.64 -17.15
N ASN A 289 -2.41 22.06 -17.49
CA ASN A 289 -2.13 23.39 -18.05
C ASN A 289 -2.65 23.56 -19.49
N LYS A 290 -2.74 22.48 -20.26
CA LYS A 290 -3.20 22.50 -21.66
C LYS A 290 -4.70 22.21 -21.81
N TYR A 291 -5.32 21.63 -20.79
CA TYR A 291 -6.72 21.26 -20.84
C TYR A 291 -7.61 22.51 -20.91
N HIS A 292 -8.54 22.51 -21.85
CA HIS A 292 -9.50 23.60 -22.05
C HIS A 292 -10.92 23.04 -21.98
N PRO A 293 -11.74 23.48 -21.00
CA PRO A 293 -13.09 22.97 -20.81
C PRO A 293 -13.98 23.14 -22.04
N GLY A 294 -14.93 22.23 -22.23
CA GLY A 294 -15.91 22.27 -23.32
C GLY A 294 -15.40 21.87 -24.72
N LYS A 295 -14.13 21.46 -24.86
CA LYS A 295 -13.61 20.92 -26.14
C LYS A 295 -13.81 19.42 -26.34
N GLY A 296 -14.21 18.68 -25.30
CA GLY A 296 -14.29 17.22 -25.29
C GLY A 296 -12.92 16.57 -25.52
N LEU A 297 -12.52 15.61 -24.68
CA LEU A 297 -11.37 14.77 -25.05
C LEU A 297 -11.82 13.81 -26.17
N SER A 298 -11.03 13.67 -27.22
CA SER A 298 -11.35 12.75 -28.29
C SER A 298 -11.38 11.32 -27.75
N HIS A 299 -12.32 10.50 -28.21
CA HIS A 299 -12.51 9.13 -27.73
C HIS A 299 -11.25 8.24 -27.83
N SER A 300 -10.31 8.60 -28.71
CA SER A 300 -8.98 7.98 -28.84
C SER A 300 -8.02 8.26 -27.68
N GLU A 301 -8.17 9.36 -26.95
CA GLU A 301 -7.27 9.75 -25.85
C GLU A 301 -7.56 9.00 -24.55
N PHE A 302 -8.75 8.40 -24.41
CA PHE A 302 -9.11 7.53 -23.29
C PHE A 302 -8.70 6.07 -23.49
N ARG A 303 -8.66 5.57 -24.74
CA ARG A 303 -8.37 4.14 -25.02
C ARG A 303 -6.91 3.73 -24.88
N SER A 304 -5.97 4.68 -24.90
CA SER A 304 -4.56 4.37 -24.63
C SER A 304 -4.28 4.04 -23.15
N ALA A 305 -5.26 4.23 -22.26
CA ALA A 305 -5.13 4.00 -20.82
C ALA A 305 -5.72 2.66 -20.34
N SER A 306 -6.64 2.06 -21.09
CA SER A 306 -7.28 0.78 -20.77
C SER A 306 -6.68 -0.35 -21.60
N GLY A 307 -5.36 -0.52 -21.50
CA GLY A 307 -4.66 -1.65 -22.11
C GLY A 307 -5.17 -2.96 -21.51
N HIS A 308 -5.91 -3.72 -22.30
CA HIS A 308 -5.84 -5.17 -22.27
C HIS A 308 -4.44 -5.63 -22.69
#